data_AF-A0A0E3Q5L5-F1
#
_entry.id   AF-A0A0E3Q5L5-F1
#
_cell.length_a   1.000
_cell.length_b   1.000
_cell.length_c   1.000
_cell.angle_alpha   90.00
_cell.angle_beta   90.00
_cell.angle_gamma   90.00
#
_symmetry.space_group_name_H-M   'P 1'
#
loop_
_entity.id
_entity.type
_entity.pdbx_description
1 polymer ?
#
loop_
_entity_poly.entity_id
_entity_poly.type
_entity_poly.pdbx_seq_one_letter_code
_entity_poly.pdbx_strand_id
1 'polypeptide(L)'
;MMGKLVKGKKESEKNISGIVEKDKVQEEVIFQEKPQICLIDIEDKIKENLTKKGLNVESGTLGKAIKVSNEDNYNSNSHKCLSNLSFPPNLHEYEIIVLDLENKEVIPYNVGHHSKKYIQGFSDGFFLSQYPENLFDPRPYGSYVLRCEIAKNNGHQFILIIFASAYVKKEYQFATYTSSGTHLEEVQTYYNYDFCSKIPYATNKFG
;
A
#
# COMPACT_ATOMS: atom_id res chain seq x y z
N MET A 1 2.20 29.70 -92.98
CA MET A 1 1.82 28.28 -93.02
C MET A 1 2.39 27.59 -91.79
N MET A 2 1.58 26.72 -91.17
CA MET A 2 1.80 25.86 -89.98
C MET A 2 3.23 25.25 -89.83
N GLY A 3 3.74 24.84 -88.65
CA GLY A 3 3.17 24.75 -87.30
C GLY A 3 4.05 23.97 -86.28
N LYS A 4 3.57 23.92 -85.01
CA LYS A 4 3.83 23.01 -83.83
C LYS A 4 5.24 22.98 -83.17
N LEU A 5 5.49 23.30 -81.88
CA LEU A 5 5.13 22.73 -80.54
C LEU A 5 5.55 21.24 -80.38
N VAL A 6 6.30 20.77 -79.36
CA VAL A 6 6.11 20.84 -77.89
C VAL A 6 7.42 20.59 -77.09
N LYS A 7 7.43 21.10 -75.85
CA LYS A 7 8.41 21.20 -74.75
C LYS A 7 8.92 19.88 -74.13
N GLY A 8 10.17 19.88 -73.67
CA GLY A 8 10.76 18.97 -72.66
C GLY A 8 11.05 19.70 -71.34
N LYS A 9 10.93 19.00 -70.20
CA LYS A 9 10.71 19.53 -68.84
C LYS A 9 11.87 19.19 -67.89
N LYS A 10 12.38 20.23 -67.21
CA LYS A 10 13.01 20.34 -65.87
C LYS A 10 13.88 19.19 -65.32
N GLU A 11 15.15 19.52 -65.11
CA GLU A 11 16.03 18.97 -64.08
C GLU A 11 15.50 19.31 -62.67
N SER A 12 15.63 18.36 -61.74
CA SER A 12 15.60 18.63 -60.30
C SER A 12 16.53 17.65 -59.59
N GLU A 13 17.48 18.23 -58.86
CA GLU A 13 18.61 17.61 -58.19
C GLU A 13 18.19 16.62 -57.10
N LYS A 14 19.02 15.59 -56.94
CA LYS A 14 18.96 14.58 -55.88
C LYS A 14 19.25 15.24 -54.53
N ASN A 15 18.28 15.26 -53.61
CA ASN A 15 18.55 15.41 -52.19
C ASN A 15 18.51 14.03 -51.51
N ILE A 16 19.67 13.66 -50.97
CA ILE A 16 19.86 12.50 -50.10
C ILE A 16 19.45 12.93 -48.69
N SER A 17 18.35 12.38 -48.18
CA SER A 17 18.10 12.34 -46.74
C SER A 17 17.59 10.95 -46.40
N GLY A 18 18.51 10.07 -46.01
CA GLY A 18 18.19 8.79 -45.43
C GLY A 18 17.47 9.01 -44.11
N ILE A 19 16.16 8.81 -44.11
CA ILE A 19 15.38 8.61 -42.90
C ILE A 19 15.43 7.10 -42.65
N VAL A 20 16.39 6.66 -41.83
CA VAL A 20 16.27 5.36 -41.16
C VAL A 20 15.32 5.62 -40.00
N GLU A 21 14.03 5.44 -40.25
CA GLU A 21 13.04 5.26 -39.20
C GLU A 21 13.50 4.03 -38.40
N LYS A 22 14.06 4.27 -37.22
CA LYS A 22 14.19 3.23 -36.20
C LYS A 22 12.78 2.91 -35.77
N ASP A 23 12.18 1.92 -36.42
CA ASP A 23 11.04 1.20 -35.88
C ASP A 23 11.42 0.72 -34.48
N LYS A 24 10.97 1.48 -33.47
CA LYS A 24 10.89 0.97 -32.11
C LYS A 24 9.84 -0.11 -32.16
N VAL A 25 10.27 -1.35 -32.36
CA VAL A 25 9.48 -2.53 -32.03
C VAL A 25 9.06 -2.34 -30.58
N GLN A 26 7.81 -1.93 -30.36
CA GLN A 26 7.23 -1.95 -29.03
C GLN A 26 7.08 -3.43 -28.71
N GLU A 27 7.97 -3.95 -27.88
CA GLU A 27 7.79 -5.28 -27.29
C GLU A 27 6.42 -5.28 -26.61
N GLU A 28 5.54 -6.14 -27.10
CA GLU A 28 4.20 -6.29 -26.55
C GLU A 28 4.36 -6.85 -25.12
N VAL A 29 4.05 -6.02 -24.13
CA VAL A 29 4.13 -6.44 -22.73
C VAL A 29 2.97 -7.40 -22.46
N ILE A 30 3.29 -8.69 -22.36
CA ILE A 30 2.31 -9.73 -22.03
C ILE A 30 2.02 -9.68 -20.54
N PHE A 31 0.75 -9.51 -20.18
CA PHE A 31 0.31 -9.60 -18.80
C PHE A 31 0.47 -11.02 -18.24
N GLN A 32 1.05 -11.11 -17.06
CA GLN A 32 1.26 -12.34 -16.31
C GLN A 32 0.23 -12.41 -15.19
N GLU A 33 -0.78 -13.26 -15.34
CA GLU A 33 -1.84 -13.44 -14.34
C GLU A 33 -1.28 -13.94 -13.00
N LYS A 34 -0.26 -14.80 -13.06
CA LYS A 34 0.45 -15.36 -11.90
C LYS A 34 1.96 -15.11 -12.01
N PRO A 35 2.66 -14.88 -10.89
CA PRO A 35 2.13 -14.81 -9.53
C PRO A 35 1.35 -13.51 -9.27
N GLN A 36 0.38 -13.56 -8.36
CA GLN A 36 -0.22 -12.38 -7.75
C GLN A 36 0.72 -11.84 -6.67
N ILE A 37 1.03 -10.55 -6.76
CA ILE A 37 1.99 -9.87 -5.89
C ILE A 37 1.27 -8.78 -5.09
N CYS A 38 1.32 -8.85 -3.78
CA CYS A 38 0.83 -7.79 -2.90
C CYS A 38 2.03 -6.98 -2.39
N LEU A 39 2.05 -5.68 -2.67
CA LEU A 39 3.05 -4.74 -2.18
C LEU A 39 2.46 -3.95 -1.01
N ILE A 40 2.90 -4.25 0.21
CA ILE A 40 2.44 -3.61 1.44
C ILE A 40 3.44 -2.53 1.85
N ASP A 41 2.95 -1.29 1.93
CA ASP A 41 3.73 -0.10 2.30
C ASP A 41 4.92 0.18 1.37
N ILE A 42 4.82 -0.23 0.10
CA ILE A 42 5.78 0.09 -0.97
C ILE A 42 5.31 1.30 -1.78
N GLU A 43 6.24 2.14 -2.24
CA GLU A 43 5.94 3.31 -3.07
C GLU A 43 5.17 2.95 -4.37
N ASP A 44 4.13 3.76 -4.69
CA ASP A 44 3.30 3.57 -5.89
C ASP A 44 4.10 3.53 -7.19
N LYS A 45 5.21 4.27 -7.26
CA LYS A 45 6.12 4.26 -8.41
C LYS A 45 6.68 2.85 -8.69
N ILE A 46 6.95 2.07 -7.65
CA ILE A 46 7.43 0.69 -7.80
C ILE A 46 6.31 -0.21 -8.31
N LYS A 47 5.08 -0.06 -7.79
CA LYS A 47 3.90 -0.75 -8.33
C LYS A 47 3.75 -0.46 -9.82
N GLU A 48 3.71 0.81 -10.21
CA GLU A 48 3.58 1.21 -11.62
C GLU A 48 4.67 0.61 -12.50
N ASN A 49 5.91 0.57 -12.03
CA ASN A 49 7.02 -0.01 -12.77
C ASN A 49 6.88 -1.52 -12.96
N LEU A 50 6.36 -2.25 -11.96
CA LEU A 50 6.13 -3.69 -12.05
C LEU A 50 4.92 -4.00 -12.94
N THR A 51 3.83 -3.24 -12.81
CA THR A 51 2.66 -3.35 -13.69
C THR A 51 3.01 -3.07 -15.15
N LYS A 52 3.85 -2.06 -15.43
CA LYS A 52 4.37 -1.77 -16.79
C LYS A 52 5.22 -2.89 -17.38
N LYS A 53 5.71 -3.82 -16.56
CA LYS A 53 6.42 -5.04 -16.99
C LYS A 53 5.48 -6.25 -17.14
N GLY A 54 4.18 -6.04 -17.01
CA GLY A 54 3.15 -7.08 -17.16
C GLY A 54 2.86 -7.86 -15.89
N LEU A 55 3.40 -7.50 -14.73
CA LEU A 55 3.17 -8.25 -13.49
C LEU A 55 1.80 -7.93 -12.86
N ASN A 56 1.15 -8.94 -12.29
CA ASN A 56 -0.09 -8.81 -11.53
C ASN A 56 0.19 -8.32 -10.11
N VAL A 57 0.03 -7.02 -9.88
CA VAL A 57 0.46 -6.35 -8.66
C VAL A 57 -0.67 -5.53 -8.05
N GLU A 58 -0.94 -5.76 -6.77
CA GLU A 58 -1.84 -4.94 -5.95
C GLU A 58 -1.12 -4.33 -4.75
N SER A 59 -1.69 -3.24 -4.23
CA SER A 59 -1.14 -2.53 -3.07
C SER A 59 -1.89 -2.89 -1.79
N GLY A 60 -1.17 -2.89 -0.69
CA GLY A 60 -1.72 -2.88 0.67
C GLY A 60 -0.99 -1.89 1.56
N THR A 61 -1.48 -1.71 2.78
CA THR A 61 -0.82 -0.90 3.80
C THR A 61 -1.13 -1.44 5.19
N LEU A 62 -0.14 -1.47 6.08
CA LEU A 62 -0.35 -1.73 7.51
C LEU A 62 -1.00 -0.53 8.22
N GLY A 63 -1.23 0.56 7.50
CA GLY A 63 -1.69 1.85 7.99
C GLY A 63 -0.57 2.89 7.98
N LYS A 64 -0.95 4.17 7.99
CA LYS A 64 0.00 5.30 8.01
C LYS A 64 0.14 5.85 9.42
N ALA A 65 1.35 6.23 9.81
CA ALA A 65 1.53 6.95 11.06
C ALA A 65 0.86 8.32 10.97
N ILE A 66 0.18 8.74 12.03
CA ILE A 66 -0.65 9.94 12.05
C ILE A 66 -0.12 10.88 13.12
N LYS A 67 0.27 12.09 12.70
CA LYS A 67 0.64 13.16 13.63
C LYS A 67 -0.63 13.67 14.31
N VAL A 68 -0.71 13.47 15.62
CA VAL A 68 -1.82 13.90 16.48
C VAL A 68 -1.34 15.03 17.38
N SER A 69 -2.04 16.16 17.38
CA SER A 69 -1.68 17.34 18.18
C SER A 69 -2.22 17.21 19.60
N ASN A 70 -1.70 16.25 20.37
CA ASN A 70 -1.96 16.15 21.81
C ASN A 70 -0.96 17.03 22.57
N GLU A 71 -1.01 18.35 22.34
CA GLU A 71 0.05 19.27 22.74
C GLU A 71 -0.09 19.79 24.19
N ASP A 72 -1.29 19.82 24.78
CA ASP A 72 -1.49 20.33 26.15
C ASP A 72 -2.62 19.66 26.95
N ASN A 73 -2.33 19.47 28.25
CA ASN A 73 -3.16 19.12 29.40
C ASN A 73 -3.92 17.77 29.43
N TYR A 74 -3.81 17.12 30.59
CA TYR A 74 -4.40 15.85 31.04
C TYR A 74 -5.92 15.67 30.82
N ASN A 75 -6.65 16.71 30.40
CA ASN A 75 -8.11 16.80 30.50
C ASN A 75 -8.88 17.20 29.22
N SER A 76 -8.28 17.31 28.02
CA SER A 76 -9.06 17.81 26.87
C SER A 76 -8.70 17.30 25.48
N ASN A 77 -7.46 16.87 25.24
CA ASN A 77 -7.03 16.51 23.89
C ASN A 77 -6.85 15.00 23.77
N SER A 78 -7.90 14.35 23.26
CA SER A 78 -7.86 12.95 22.85
C SER A 78 -8.36 12.83 21.42
N HIS A 79 -7.63 12.09 20.59
CA HIS A 79 -7.97 11.87 19.20
C HIS A 79 -8.47 10.45 19.00
N LYS A 80 -9.68 10.32 18.44
CA LYS A 80 -10.16 9.06 17.89
C LYS A 80 -9.37 8.77 16.63
N CYS A 81 -8.72 7.62 16.58
CA CYS A 81 -7.93 7.16 15.46
C CYS A 81 -8.49 5.83 14.93
N LEU A 82 -8.39 5.65 13.61
CA LEU A 82 -8.63 4.40 12.92
C LEU A 82 -7.29 3.94 12.34
N SER A 83 -7.11 2.63 12.16
CA SER A 83 -5.84 2.09 11.69
C SER A 83 -5.48 2.50 10.26
N ASN A 84 -6.49 2.87 9.44
CA ASN A 84 -6.33 3.19 8.02
C ASN A 84 -5.56 2.11 7.22
N LEU A 85 -5.56 0.87 7.71
CA LEU A 85 -4.98 -0.27 7.02
C LEU A 85 -5.88 -0.67 5.84
N SER A 86 -5.27 -1.24 4.81
CA SER A 86 -6.00 -1.75 3.64
C SER A 86 -5.24 -2.92 3.06
N PHE A 87 -5.94 -4.02 2.82
CA PHE A 87 -5.39 -5.20 2.14
C PHE A 87 -6.34 -5.60 1.02
N PRO A 88 -5.83 -6.24 -0.05
CA PRO A 88 -6.69 -6.93 -1.00
C PRO A 88 -7.62 -7.92 -0.28
N PRO A 89 -8.93 -7.98 -0.60
CA PRO A 89 -9.88 -8.85 0.10
C PRO A 89 -9.51 -10.34 0.11
N ASN A 90 -8.78 -10.77 -0.92
CA ASN A 90 -8.29 -12.13 -1.10
C ASN A 90 -6.76 -12.24 -0.90
N LEU A 91 -6.17 -11.43 0.00
CA LEU A 91 -4.71 -11.44 0.26
C LEU A 91 -4.15 -12.86 0.51
N HIS A 92 -4.95 -13.72 1.13
CA HIS A 92 -4.62 -15.10 1.42
C HIS A 92 -4.42 -16.00 0.18
N GLU A 93 -4.77 -15.54 -1.02
CA GLU A 93 -4.56 -16.26 -2.29
C GLU A 93 -3.28 -15.82 -3.04
N TYR A 94 -2.56 -14.83 -2.52
CA TYR A 94 -1.40 -14.25 -3.22
C TYR A 94 -0.17 -15.15 -3.08
N GLU A 95 0.56 -15.36 -4.18
CA GLU A 95 1.80 -16.14 -4.15
C GLU A 95 3.00 -15.34 -3.62
N ILE A 96 2.98 -14.01 -3.73
CA ILE A 96 4.06 -13.16 -3.23
C ILE A 96 3.47 -11.99 -2.44
N ILE A 97 3.97 -11.81 -1.22
CA ILE A 97 3.70 -10.63 -0.40
C ILE A 97 5.05 -9.96 -0.14
N VAL A 98 5.16 -8.68 -0.49
CA VAL A 98 6.33 -7.84 -0.24
C VAL A 98 5.92 -6.79 0.77
N LEU A 99 6.62 -6.72 1.89
CA LEU A 99 6.33 -5.80 2.99
C LEU A 99 7.54 -4.93 3.28
N ASP A 100 7.34 -3.62 3.33
CA ASP A 100 8.36 -2.68 3.79
C ASP A 100 8.05 -2.12 5.18
N LEU A 101 8.89 -2.51 6.16
CA LEU A 101 8.78 -2.04 7.55
C LEU A 101 9.57 -0.75 7.80
N GLU A 102 10.35 -0.26 6.84
CA GLU A 102 11.10 0.99 6.93
C GLU A 102 10.29 2.19 6.44
N ASN A 103 9.18 1.98 5.72
CA ASN A 103 8.33 3.07 5.25
C ASN A 103 7.83 3.91 6.44
N LYS A 104 8.25 5.18 6.47
CA LYS A 104 7.99 6.16 7.55
C LYS A 104 7.01 7.25 7.12
N GLU A 105 6.11 6.98 6.18
CA GLU A 105 5.11 7.98 5.80
C GLU A 105 4.29 8.41 7.04
N VAL A 106 4.30 9.72 7.31
CA VAL A 106 3.51 10.34 8.38
C VAL A 106 2.53 11.31 7.74
N ILE A 107 1.24 11.16 8.06
CA ILE A 107 0.17 12.04 7.59
C ILE A 107 -0.37 12.91 8.73
N PRO A 108 -0.87 14.12 8.46
CA PRO A 108 -1.56 14.92 9.47
C PRO A 108 -2.88 14.26 9.86
N TYR A 109 -3.29 14.41 11.12
CA TYR A 109 -4.60 13.98 11.58
C TYR A 109 -5.72 14.69 10.80
N ASN A 110 -6.71 13.90 10.35
CA ASN A 110 -7.92 14.41 9.71
C ASN A 110 -9.14 13.68 10.29
N VAL A 111 -10.05 14.42 10.93
CA VAL A 111 -11.26 13.88 11.57
C VAL A 111 -12.10 13.03 10.61
N GLY A 112 -12.20 13.44 9.34
CA GLY A 112 -12.98 12.75 8.31
C GLY A 112 -12.44 11.36 7.97
N HIS A 113 -11.12 11.16 8.01
CA HIS A 113 -10.50 9.83 7.82
C HIS A 113 -10.59 8.94 9.07
N HIS A 114 -10.91 9.53 10.22
CA HIS A 114 -11.00 8.84 11.50
C HIS A 114 -12.43 8.76 12.04
N SER A 115 -13.41 8.97 11.17
CA SER A 115 -14.83 8.85 11.47
C SER A 115 -15.49 7.90 10.48
N LYS A 116 -16.36 7.00 10.94
CA LYS A 116 -17.16 6.16 10.04
C LYS A 116 -18.34 6.97 9.51
N LYS A 117 -18.50 6.99 8.17
CA LYS A 117 -19.62 7.69 7.52
C LYS A 117 -20.97 7.09 7.88
N TYR A 118 -21.02 5.77 8.04
CA TYR A 118 -22.21 5.02 8.42
C TYR A 118 -21.86 4.01 9.50
N ILE A 119 -22.66 3.95 10.56
CA ILE A 119 -22.55 2.95 11.62
C ILE A 119 -23.85 2.16 11.60
N GLN A 120 -23.75 0.88 11.22
CA GLN A 120 -24.86 -0.08 11.29
C GLN A 120 -24.63 -0.94 12.53
N GLY A 121 -25.09 -0.49 13.70
CA GLY A 121 -24.87 -1.16 14.98
C GLY A 121 -25.11 -0.25 16.18
N PHE A 122 -24.90 -0.79 17.39
CA PHE A 122 -25.07 -0.05 18.65
C PHE A 122 -23.77 0.54 19.20
N SER A 123 -22.63 0.26 18.54
CA SER A 123 -21.31 0.72 18.97
C SER A 123 -20.38 1.03 17.80
N ASP A 124 -19.38 1.87 18.06
CA ASP A 124 -18.29 2.17 17.14
C ASP A 124 -16.93 2.10 17.85
N GLY A 125 -16.10 1.14 17.45
CA GLY A 125 -14.76 0.91 18.00
C GLY A 125 -13.67 1.73 17.29
N PHE A 126 -12.75 2.29 18.08
CA PHE A 126 -11.62 3.11 17.61
C PHE A 126 -10.43 3.03 18.56
N PHE A 127 -9.26 3.49 18.09
CA PHE A 127 -8.08 3.70 18.90
C PHE A 127 -8.16 5.07 19.58
N LEU A 128 -7.89 5.12 20.87
CA LEU A 128 -7.83 6.37 21.62
C LEU A 128 -6.38 6.81 21.76
N SER A 129 -6.02 7.87 21.04
CA SER A 129 -4.73 8.53 21.19
C SER A 129 -4.87 9.71 22.16
N GLN A 130 -4.03 9.76 23.18
CA GLN A 130 -4.08 10.75 24.24
C GLN A 130 -2.68 11.24 24.60
N TYR A 131 -2.59 12.42 25.22
CA TYR A 131 -1.33 12.91 25.79
C TYR A 131 -0.66 11.81 26.65
N PRO A 132 0.67 11.60 26.53
CA PRO A 132 1.64 12.40 25.78
C PRO A 132 1.87 11.97 24.33
N GLU A 133 1.06 11.06 23.77
CA GLU A 133 1.26 10.57 22.41
C GLU A 133 1.02 11.68 21.38
N ASN A 134 2.04 12.05 20.60
CA ASN A 134 1.93 13.02 19.49
C ASN A 134 2.02 12.37 18.09
N LEU A 135 2.23 11.05 18.06
CA LEU A 135 2.29 10.24 16.85
C LEU A 135 1.58 8.91 17.11
N PHE A 136 0.39 8.77 16.55
CA PHE A 136 -0.34 7.51 16.54
C PHE A 136 0.18 6.65 15.39
N ASP A 137 0.74 5.49 15.71
CA ASP A 137 1.28 4.57 14.72
C ASP A 137 0.47 3.27 14.71
N PRO A 138 -0.35 2.99 13.68
CA PRO A 138 -1.16 1.78 13.62
C PRO A 138 -0.41 0.54 13.10
N ARG A 139 0.82 0.66 12.60
CA ARG A 139 1.50 -0.42 11.85
C ARG A 139 1.75 -1.70 12.68
N PRO A 140 2.12 -1.65 13.97
CA PRO A 140 2.14 -2.84 14.82
C PRO A 140 0.80 -3.57 14.88
N TYR A 141 -0.32 -2.85 15.03
CA TYR A 141 -1.65 -3.46 14.93
C TYR A 141 -1.93 -4.00 13.52
N GLY A 142 -1.57 -3.25 12.47
CA GLY A 142 -1.67 -3.70 11.09
C GLY A 142 -0.93 -5.02 10.83
N SER A 143 0.22 -5.22 11.47
CA SER A 143 1.01 -6.47 11.41
C SER A 143 0.25 -7.65 12.02
N TYR A 144 -0.46 -7.44 13.13
CA TYR A 144 -1.36 -8.43 13.70
C TYR A 144 -2.52 -8.77 12.73
N VAL A 145 -3.12 -7.77 12.09
CA VAL A 145 -4.20 -8.00 11.11
C VAL A 145 -3.68 -8.73 9.88
N LEU A 146 -2.49 -8.38 9.38
CA LEU A 146 -1.82 -9.11 8.30
C LEU A 146 -1.65 -10.59 8.64
N ARG A 147 -1.24 -10.91 9.88
CA ARG A 147 -1.18 -12.30 10.35
C ARG A 147 -2.53 -13.00 10.19
N CYS A 148 -3.61 -12.34 10.61
CA CYS A 148 -4.96 -12.90 10.55
C CYS A 148 -5.41 -13.14 9.11
N GLU A 149 -5.05 -12.26 8.17
CA GLU A 149 -5.33 -12.46 6.75
C GLU A 149 -4.52 -13.61 6.17
N ILE A 150 -3.20 -13.65 6.42
CA ILE A 150 -2.33 -14.75 5.97
C ILE A 150 -2.77 -16.10 6.56
N ALA A 151 -3.28 -16.14 7.79
CA ALA A 151 -3.76 -17.37 8.41
C ALA A 151 -4.97 -18.01 7.69
N LYS A 152 -5.70 -17.25 6.85
CA LYS A 152 -6.84 -17.76 6.05
C LYS A 152 -6.42 -18.55 4.80
N ASN A 153 -5.12 -18.60 4.52
CA ASN A 153 -4.52 -19.17 3.31
C ASN A 153 -4.72 -20.70 3.12
N ASN A 154 -5.37 -21.42 4.05
CA ASN A 154 -5.82 -22.81 3.86
C ASN A 154 -4.78 -23.79 3.26
N GLY A 155 -3.49 -23.57 3.52
CA GLY A 155 -2.39 -24.42 3.03
C GLY A 155 -1.79 -24.00 1.67
N HIS A 156 -2.27 -22.92 1.05
CA HIS A 156 -1.65 -22.37 -0.14
C HIS A 156 -0.25 -21.79 0.18
N GLN A 157 0.69 -21.91 -0.75
CA GLN A 157 2.09 -21.55 -0.52
C GLN A 157 2.36 -20.14 -1.04
N PHE A 158 3.10 -19.37 -0.27
CA PHE A 158 3.46 -18.00 -0.64
C PHE A 158 4.89 -17.68 -0.22
N ILE A 159 5.45 -16.65 -0.85
CA ILE A 159 6.73 -16.05 -0.50
C ILE A 159 6.44 -14.73 0.21
N LEU A 160 6.99 -14.57 1.41
CA LEU A 160 6.99 -13.31 2.13
C LEU A 160 8.37 -12.67 2.05
N ILE A 161 8.45 -11.52 1.39
CA ILE A 161 9.67 -10.69 1.29
C ILE A 161 9.50 -9.52 2.24
N ILE A 162 10.46 -9.29 3.12
CA ILE A 162 10.39 -8.26 4.15
C ILE A 162 11.61 -7.35 4.03
N PHE A 163 11.39 -6.07 3.76
CA PHE A 163 12.39 -5.04 4.02
C PHE A 163 12.32 -4.72 5.52
N ALA A 164 13.23 -5.33 6.26
CA ALA A 164 13.22 -5.34 7.72
C ALA A 164 13.54 -3.97 8.30
N SER A 165 13.02 -3.68 9.50
CA SER A 165 13.36 -2.49 10.27
C SER A 165 13.59 -2.86 11.73
N ALA A 166 13.82 -1.88 12.60
CA ALA A 166 13.99 -2.14 14.02
C ALA A 166 12.73 -2.81 14.61
N TYR A 167 12.92 -3.64 15.64
CA TYR A 167 11.80 -4.21 16.38
C TYR A 167 11.07 -3.10 17.15
N VAL A 168 9.75 -3.01 16.96
CA VAL A 168 8.89 -2.00 17.58
C VAL A 168 7.75 -2.70 18.34
N LYS A 169 7.62 -2.35 19.62
CA LYS A 169 6.48 -2.67 20.47
C LYS A 169 5.59 -1.43 20.61
N LYS A 170 4.28 -1.60 20.52
CA LYS A 170 3.31 -0.52 20.76
C LYS A 170 2.12 -1.01 21.58
N GLU A 171 1.72 -0.19 22.54
CA GLU A 171 0.53 -0.39 23.37
C GLU A 171 -0.57 0.55 22.89
N TYR A 172 -1.80 0.05 22.85
CA TYR A 172 -2.96 0.77 22.33
C TYR A 172 -4.11 0.72 23.32
N GLN A 173 -4.70 1.89 23.57
CA GLN A 173 -5.97 2.02 24.25
C GLN A 173 -7.09 1.91 23.21
N PHE A 174 -7.86 0.82 23.24
CA PHE A 174 -9.09 0.71 22.45
C PHE A 174 -10.25 1.36 23.22
N ALA A 175 -11.20 1.91 22.48
CA ALA A 175 -12.42 2.44 23.05
C ALA A 175 -13.60 2.21 22.11
N THR A 176 -14.79 2.07 22.69
CA THR A 176 -16.05 1.97 21.97
C THR A 176 -16.95 3.13 22.31
N TYR A 177 -17.56 3.72 21.29
CA TYR A 177 -18.61 4.71 21.48
C TYR A 177 -19.97 4.03 21.38
N THR A 178 -20.82 4.21 22.38
CA THR A 178 -22.19 3.68 22.42
C THR A 178 -23.17 4.80 22.77
N SER A 179 -24.47 4.49 22.87
CA SER A 179 -25.49 5.46 23.32
C SER A 179 -25.26 5.99 24.74
N SER A 180 -24.53 5.27 25.59
CA SER A 180 -24.18 5.69 26.94
C SER A 180 -22.84 6.44 27.04
N GLY A 181 -22.17 6.68 25.92
CA GLY A 181 -20.90 7.38 25.84
C GLY A 181 -19.73 6.48 25.45
N THR A 182 -18.52 6.94 25.76
CA THR A 182 -17.26 6.25 25.43
C THR A 182 -16.88 5.29 26.55
N HIS A 183 -16.62 4.03 26.21
CA HIS A 183 -16.12 2.99 27.11
C HIS A 183 -14.70 2.63 26.71
N LEU A 184 -13.77 2.66 27.66
CA LEU A 184 -12.39 2.21 27.45
C LEU A 184 -12.32 0.69 27.57
N GLU A 185 -11.62 0.06 26.63
CA GLU A 185 -11.32 -1.36 26.69
C GLU A 185 -9.96 -1.60 27.37
N GLU A 186 -9.52 -2.85 27.48
CA GLU A 186 -8.18 -3.17 27.96
C GLU A 186 -7.11 -2.70 26.97
N VAL A 187 -5.98 -2.24 27.50
CA VAL A 187 -4.81 -1.91 26.69
C VAL A 187 -4.24 -3.18 26.07
N GLN A 188 -4.08 -3.18 24.75
CA GLN A 188 -3.47 -4.31 24.04
C GLN A 188 -2.10 -3.94 23.49
N THR A 189 -1.21 -4.92 23.46
CA THR A 189 0.15 -4.78 22.93
C THR A 189 0.26 -5.47 21.58
N TYR A 190 0.88 -4.81 20.61
CA TYR A 190 1.26 -5.40 19.33
C TYR A 190 2.70 -5.07 18.96
N TYR A 191 3.21 -5.83 17.99
CA TYR A 191 4.58 -5.71 17.49
C TYR A 191 4.57 -5.60 15.98
N ASN A 192 5.51 -4.83 15.41
CA ASN A 192 5.66 -4.73 13.96
C ASN A 192 6.07 -6.04 13.26
N TYR A 193 6.42 -7.07 14.03
CA TYR A 193 6.70 -8.43 13.54
C TYR A 193 5.62 -9.45 13.91
N ASP A 194 4.43 -9.02 14.34
CA ASP A 194 3.37 -9.95 14.77
C ASP A 194 2.96 -10.94 13.69
N PHE A 195 3.09 -10.58 12.41
CA PHE A 195 2.87 -11.47 11.26
C PHE A 195 3.80 -12.69 11.23
N CYS A 196 4.97 -12.65 11.86
CA CYS A 196 5.92 -13.77 11.89
C CYS A 196 5.58 -14.87 12.91
N SER A 197 4.80 -14.55 13.94
CA SER A 197 4.62 -15.44 15.10
C SER A 197 3.94 -16.79 14.80
N LYS A 198 3.37 -16.97 13.60
CA LYS A 198 2.65 -18.18 13.17
C LYS A 198 2.65 -18.40 11.65
N ILE A 199 3.78 -18.25 10.94
CA ILE A 199 3.84 -18.75 9.55
C ILE A 199 4.15 -20.25 9.62
N PRO A 200 3.17 -21.17 9.45
CA PRO A 200 3.43 -22.60 9.55
C PRO A 200 4.40 -22.99 8.41
N TYR A 201 5.35 -23.87 8.70
CA TYR A 201 6.29 -24.40 7.69
C TYR A 201 7.22 -23.36 7.03
N ALA A 202 7.46 -22.21 7.68
CA ALA A 202 8.42 -21.23 7.19
C ALA A 202 9.86 -21.77 7.27
N THR A 203 10.58 -21.73 6.15
CA THR A 203 12.05 -21.87 6.12
C THR A 203 12.64 -20.48 5.87
N ASN A 204 13.16 -19.85 6.92
CA ASN A 204 13.78 -18.54 6.80
C ASN A 204 15.07 -18.63 5.96
N LYS A 205 15.20 -17.77 4.95
CA LYS A 205 16.45 -17.56 4.23
C LYS A 205 16.94 -16.14 4.55
N PHE A 206 18.20 -16.04 4.96
CA PHE A 206 18.88 -14.77 5.18
C PHE A 206 19.73 -14.47 3.94
N GLY A 207 19.66 -13.24 3.46
CA GLY A 207 20.43 -12.73 2.32
C GLY A 207 20.97 -11.35 2.62
#